data_AF-T1PGA4-F1
#
_entry.id   AF-T1PGA4-F1
#
_cell.length_a   1.000
_cell.length_b   1.000
_cell.length_c   1.000
_cell.angle_alpha   90.00
_cell.angle_beta   90.00
_cell.angle_gamma   90.00
#
_symmetry.space_group_name_H-M   'P 1'
#
loop_
_entity.id
_entity.type
_entity.pdbx_description
1 polymer ?
#
loop_
_entity_poly.entity_id
_entity_poly.type
_entity_poly.pdbx_seq_one_letter_code
_entity_poly.pdbx_strand_id
1 'polypeptide(L)'
;MENSNHNTPLHNSLMSPVKPVNLLPDVPANQGSRRLTDKEQKDCDVIERLIKSYFYIVRKSIQDSVPKAVMHFLVNYVKDNLQSELVTHLYKSDAVDTLLNESDHIAIRRREAADMLKALTNANHIISEIRETHMW
;
A
#
# COMPACT_ATOMS: atom_id res chain seq x y z
N MET A 1 -47.06 27.20 2.05
CA MET A 1 -46.41 26.03 2.68
C MET A 1 -46.76 24.84 1.80
N GLU A 2 -45.89 24.13 1.12
CA GLU A 2 -44.45 24.22 0.93
C GLU A 2 -44.14 23.41 -0.34
N ASN A 3 -43.13 23.88 -1.06
CA ASN A 3 -42.51 23.36 -2.28
C ASN A 3 -42.07 21.88 -2.08
N SER A 4 -42.01 20.98 -3.06
CA SER A 4 -40.95 20.99 -4.07
C SER A 4 -41.11 19.83 -5.07
N ASN A 5 -41.17 20.17 -6.36
CA ASN A 5 -40.91 19.26 -7.47
C ASN A 5 -39.41 18.85 -7.45
N HIS A 6 -39.10 17.57 -7.34
CA HIS A 6 -37.75 17.04 -7.53
C HIS A 6 -37.48 16.80 -9.03
N ASN A 7 -37.09 17.86 -9.73
CA ASN A 7 -36.36 17.74 -11.00
C ASN A 7 -34.86 17.68 -10.66
N THR A 8 -34.23 16.56 -10.99
CA THR A 8 -32.78 16.37 -10.90
C THR A 8 -32.05 17.27 -11.91
N PRO A 9 -31.14 18.15 -11.48
CA PRO A 9 -30.24 18.84 -12.39
C PRO A 9 -29.03 17.96 -12.69
N LEU A 10 -28.91 17.57 -13.97
CA LEU A 10 -27.64 17.17 -14.57
C LEU A 10 -26.69 18.38 -14.60
N HIS A 11 -25.38 18.10 -14.55
CA HIS A 11 -24.22 18.96 -14.87
C HIS A 11 -23.47 19.56 -13.68
N ASN A 12 -22.29 19.01 -13.37
CA ASN A 12 -21.04 19.67 -13.77
C ASN A 12 -19.86 18.69 -13.64
N SER A 13 -19.34 18.24 -14.79
CA SER A 13 -18.04 17.55 -14.82
C SER A 13 -16.98 18.60 -14.52
N LEU A 14 -16.26 18.46 -13.42
CA LEU A 14 -15.10 19.29 -13.11
C LEU A 14 -14.01 19.02 -14.16
N MET A 15 -14.05 19.81 -15.22
CA MET A 15 -12.96 19.90 -16.18
C MET A 15 -11.76 20.54 -15.50
N SER A 16 -10.68 19.79 -15.36
CA SER A 16 -9.34 20.37 -15.24
C SER A 16 -8.55 20.03 -16.49
N PRO A 17 -8.53 20.90 -17.52
CA PRO A 17 -7.42 20.91 -18.45
C PRO A 17 -6.32 21.75 -17.80
N VAL A 18 -5.52 21.14 -16.92
CA VAL A 18 -4.26 21.77 -16.52
C VAL A 18 -3.34 21.68 -17.73
N LYS A 19 -3.32 22.74 -18.53
CA LYS A 19 -2.29 22.94 -19.55
C LYS A 19 -0.93 22.79 -18.85
N PRO A 20 -0.01 21.97 -19.35
CA PRO A 20 1.33 21.88 -18.78
C PRO A 20 1.94 23.28 -18.82
N VAL A 21 2.41 23.75 -17.66
CA VAL A 21 3.11 25.03 -17.53
C VAL A 21 4.39 24.93 -18.36
N ASN A 22 4.42 25.62 -19.50
CA ASN A 22 5.63 25.78 -20.29
C ASN A 22 6.54 26.75 -19.51
N LEU A 23 7.61 26.23 -18.93
CA LEU A 23 8.65 26.99 -18.22
C LEU A 23 9.69 27.63 -19.17
N LEU A 24 9.47 27.53 -20.47
CA LEU A 24 10.31 28.14 -21.48
C LEU A 24 9.83 29.57 -21.74
N PRO A 25 10.73 30.56 -21.84
CA PRO A 25 10.37 31.90 -22.28
C PRO A 25 9.65 31.83 -23.64
N ASP A 26 8.60 32.62 -23.83
CA ASP A 26 7.92 32.76 -25.13
C ASP A 26 8.97 33.13 -26.19
N VAL A 27 9.30 32.16 -27.05
CA VAL A 27 10.23 32.37 -28.15
C VAL A 27 9.57 33.39 -29.09
N PRO A 28 10.23 34.53 -29.40
CA PRO A 28 9.61 35.56 -30.22
C PRO A 28 9.19 34.98 -31.58
N ALA A 29 7.88 35.00 -31.82
CA ALA A 29 7.20 34.40 -32.98
C ALA A 29 7.49 35.07 -34.33
N ASN A 30 8.55 35.87 -34.42
CA ASN A 30 8.92 36.64 -35.61
C ASN A 30 10.35 36.36 -36.08
N GLN A 31 10.76 35.09 -36.05
CA GLN A 31 11.77 34.63 -37.00
C GLN A 31 11.01 34.19 -38.24
N GLY A 32 10.88 35.09 -39.22
CA GLY A 32 10.37 34.75 -40.53
C GLY A 32 11.03 33.46 -41.01
N SER A 33 10.24 32.56 -41.60
CA SER A 33 10.65 31.22 -42.04
C SER A 33 11.88 31.29 -42.96
N ARG A 34 13.06 31.44 -42.37
CA ARG A 34 14.33 31.35 -43.06
C ARG A 34 14.49 29.87 -43.31
N ARG A 35 14.29 29.46 -44.56
CA ARG A 35 14.59 28.09 -44.97
C ARG A 35 16.03 27.80 -44.57
N LEU A 36 16.19 26.78 -43.74
CA LEU A 36 17.50 26.25 -43.39
C LEU A 36 18.22 25.90 -44.70
N THR A 37 19.49 26.24 -44.77
CA THR A 37 20.37 25.74 -45.81
C THR A 37 20.49 24.22 -45.68
N ASP A 38 20.80 23.51 -46.77
CA ASP A 38 20.97 22.04 -46.74
C ASP A 38 22.03 21.60 -45.72
N LYS A 39 22.99 22.47 -45.40
CA LYS A 39 23.98 22.25 -44.36
C LYS A 39 23.36 22.34 -42.96
N GLU A 40 22.63 23.40 -42.68
CA GLU A 40 21.95 23.58 -41.39
C GLU A 40 20.92 22.48 -41.13
N GLN A 41 20.21 22.03 -42.16
CA GLN A 41 19.28 20.89 -42.04
C GLN A 41 20.01 19.60 -41.63
N LYS A 42 21.15 19.29 -42.26
CA LYS A 42 21.96 18.12 -41.91
C LYS A 42 22.53 18.23 -40.50
N ASP A 43 22.98 19.42 -40.11
CA ASP A 43 23.51 19.67 -38.76
C ASP A 43 22.40 19.50 -37.71
N CYS A 44 21.18 20.00 -37.98
CA CYS A 44 20.00 19.75 -37.15
C CYS A 44 19.69 18.26 -37.01
N ASP A 45 19.70 17.50 -38.11
CA ASP A 45 19.43 16.06 -38.07
C ASP A 45 20.48 15.31 -37.24
N VAL A 46 21.74 15.76 -37.26
CA VAL A 46 22.82 15.20 -36.43
C VAL A 46 22.58 15.53 -34.96
N ILE A 47 22.24 16.79 -34.63
CA ILE A 47 21.91 17.20 -33.27
C ILE A 47 20.74 16.39 -32.72
N GLU A 48 19.68 16.19 -33.51
CA GLU A 48 18.54 15.38 -33.11
C GLU A 48 18.93 13.93 -32.80
N ARG A 49 19.79 13.32 -33.63
CA ARG A 49 20.32 11.98 -33.40
C ARG A 49 21.16 11.90 -32.13
N LEU A 50 21.98 12.91 -31.84
CA LEU A 50 22.79 12.98 -30.62
C LEU A 50 21.91 13.12 -29.37
N ILE A 51 20.90 13.98 -29.40
CA ILE A 51 19.94 14.16 -28.30
C ILE A 51 19.21 12.85 -28.03
N LYS A 52 18.69 12.17 -29.07
CA LYS A 52 18.01 10.87 -28.92
C LYS A 52 18.95 9.83 -28.31
N SER A 53 20.17 9.73 -28.80
CA SER A 53 21.17 8.78 -28.28
C SER A 53 21.45 9.03 -26.79
N TYR A 54 21.74 10.27 -26.41
CA TYR A 54 21.99 10.64 -25.02
C TYR A 54 20.77 10.38 -24.13
N PHE A 55 19.58 10.75 -24.59
CA PHE A 55 18.32 10.48 -23.89
C PHE A 55 18.13 9.00 -23.58
N TYR A 56 18.39 8.11 -24.55
CA TYR A 56 18.26 6.67 -24.32
C TYR A 56 19.26 6.12 -23.31
N ILE A 57 20.50 6.63 -23.30
CA ILE A 57 21.52 6.26 -22.31
C ILE A 57 21.06 6.69 -20.91
N VAL A 58 20.63 7.94 -20.75
CA VAL A 58 20.14 8.46 -19.47
C VAL A 58 18.89 7.71 -19.02
N ARG A 59 17.94 7.46 -19.91
CA ARG A 59 16.73 6.68 -19.61
C ARG A 59 17.09 5.28 -19.08
N LYS A 60 18.05 4.61 -19.72
CA LYS A 60 18.52 3.28 -19.28
C LYS A 60 19.21 3.36 -17.91
N SER A 61 19.98 4.42 -17.67
CA SER A 61 20.60 4.66 -16.35
C SER A 61 19.55 4.87 -15.26
N ILE A 62 18.51 5.66 -15.53
CA ILE A 62 17.39 5.89 -14.58
C ILE A 62 16.63 4.60 -14.30
N GLN A 63 16.37 3.80 -15.34
CA GLN A 63 15.68 2.49 -15.20
C GLN A 63 16.42 1.55 -14.26
N ASP A 64 17.74 1.65 -14.14
CA ASP A 64 18.56 0.83 -13.25
C ASP A 64 18.74 1.48 -11.87
N SER A 65 18.97 2.80 -11.81
CA SER A 65 19.29 3.50 -10.57
C SER A 65 18.09 3.65 -9.64
N VAL A 66 16.89 3.88 -10.17
CA VAL A 66 15.68 4.11 -9.36
C VAL A 66 15.28 2.85 -8.58
N PRO A 67 15.15 1.66 -9.19
CA PRO A 67 14.86 0.44 -8.43
C PRO A 67 15.93 0.13 -7.39
N LYS A 68 17.21 0.39 -7.69
CA LYS A 68 18.31 0.20 -6.72
C LYS A 68 18.19 1.16 -5.53
N ALA A 69 17.83 2.42 -5.77
CA ALA A 69 17.59 3.38 -4.71
C ALA A 69 16.42 2.95 -3.82
N VAL A 70 15.29 2.53 -4.41
CA VAL A 70 14.14 2.02 -3.65
C VAL A 70 14.52 0.78 -2.84
N MET A 71 15.24 -0.16 -3.45
CA MET A 71 15.71 -1.36 -2.77
C MET A 71 16.59 -1.01 -1.57
N HIS A 72 17.56 -0.12 -1.74
CA HIS A 72 18.51 0.25 -0.70
C HIS A 72 17.85 1.06 0.42
N PHE A 73 17.11 2.12 0.09
CA PHE A 73 16.60 3.07 1.08
C PHE A 73 15.30 2.62 1.76
N LEU A 74 14.45 1.86 1.06
CA LEU A 74 13.16 1.46 1.61
C LEU A 74 13.13 -0.03 1.95
N VAL A 75 13.36 -0.90 0.97
CA VAL A 75 13.13 -2.34 1.15
C VAL A 75 14.11 -2.93 2.17
N ASN A 76 15.41 -2.68 1.99
CA ASN A 76 16.43 -3.18 2.91
C ASN A 76 16.29 -2.52 4.28
N TYR A 77 16.03 -1.20 4.33
CA TYR A 77 15.78 -0.50 5.58
C TYR A 77 14.63 -1.12 6.37
N VAL A 78 13.46 -1.31 5.75
CA VAL A 78 12.31 -1.91 6.43
C VAL A 78 12.65 -3.34 6.84
N LYS A 79 13.22 -4.16 5.95
CA LYS A 79 13.56 -5.55 6.25
C LYS A 79 14.46 -5.68 7.49
N ASP A 80 15.48 -4.84 7.60
CA ASP A 80 16.48 -4.97 8.67
C ASP A 80 16.01 -4.32 9.99
N ASN A 81 15.12 -3.32 9.93
CA ASN A 81 14.63 -2.61 11.12
C ASN A 81 13.26 -3.09 11.63
N LEU A 82 12.48 -3.81 10.81
CA LEU A 82 11.09 -4.19 11.12
C LEU A 82 10.98 -4.94 12.45
N GLN A 83 11.89 -5.89 12.72
CA GLN A 83 11.84 -6.68 13.95
C GLN A 83 12.04 -5.81 15.19
N SER A 84 13.06 -4.96 15.19
CA SER A 84 13.38 -4.04 16.29
C SER A 84 12.25 -3.04 16.54
N GLU A 85 11.67 -2.49 15.47
CA GLU A 85 10.53 -1.57 15.53
C GLU A 85 9.28 -2.26 16.08
N LEU A 86 8.94 -3.46 15.58
CA LEU A 86 7.80 -4.23 16.09
C LEU A 86 7.96 -4.57 17.56
N VAL A 87 9.16 -4.98 18.00
CA VAL A 87 9.42 -5.24 19.43
C VAL A 87 9.21 -3.96 20.24
N THR A 88 9.79 -2.84 19.79
CA THR A 88 9.71 -1.57 20.50
C THR A 88 8.28 -1.04 20.59
N HIS A 89 7.45 -1.25 19.58
CA HIS A 89 6.09 -0.74 19.52
C HIS A 89 5.05 -1.70 20.14
N LEU A 90 5.19 -3.01 19.95
CA LEU A 90 4.22 -4.00 20.45
C LEU A 90 4.46 -4.39 21.90
N TYR A 91 5.69 -4.31 22.42
CA TYR A 91 5.99 -4.61 23.83
C TYR A 91 5.88 -3.39 24.76
N LYS A 92 5.31 -2.27 24.31
CA LYS A 92 5.01 -1.14 25.22
C LYS A 92 3.95 -1.57 26.21
N SER A 93 4.31 -1.57 27.50
CA SER A 93 3.52 -2.12 28.61
C SER A 93 2.05 -1.70 28.61
N ASP A 94 1.74 -0.50 28.12
CA ASP A 94 0.40 0.09 28.22
C ASP A 94 -0.62 -0.51 27.25
N ALA A 95 -0.18 -1.14 26.15
CA ALA A 95 -1.06 -1.67 25.10
C ALA A 95 -1.05 -3.20 24.99
N VAL A 96 -0.06 -3.86 25.60
CA VAL A 96 0.13 -5.32 25.51
C VAL A 96 -1.10 -6.08 25.99
N ASP A 97 -1.67 -5.71 27.14
CA ASP A 97 -2.83 -6.41 27.71
C ASP A 97 -4.07 -6.33 26.81
N THR A 98 -4.25 -5.22 26.10
CA THR A 98 -5.37 -5.06 25.16
C THR A 98 -5.10 -5.79 23.84
N LEU A 99 -3.87 -5.69 23.31
CA LEU A 99 -3.47 -6.32 22.04
C LEU A 99 -3.43 -7.85 22.14
N LEU A 100 -3.10 -8.39 23.31
CA LEU A 100 -3.05 -9.83 23.59
C LEU A 100 -4.37 -10.40 24.12
N ASN A 101 -5.42 -9.58 24.22
CA ASN A 101 -6.71 -10.05 24.69
C ASN A 101 -7.34 -11.02 23.67
N GLU A 102 -7.86 -12.15 24.15
CA GLU A 102 -8.57 -13.09 23.30
C GLU A 102 -9.89 -12.51 22.80
N SER A 103 -10.34 -12.91 21.60
CA SER A 103 -11.65 -12.49 21.10
C SER A 103 -12.78 -13.17 21.88
N ASP A 104 -13.91 -12.48 22.10
CA ASP A 104 -15.06 -12.97 22.87
C ASP A 104 -15.57 -14.35 22.39
N HIS A 105 -15.64 -14.56 21.08
CA HIS A 105 -16.08 -15.84 20.52
C HIS A 105 -15.12 -17.00 20.85
N ILE A 106 -13.81 -16.75 20.91
CA ILE A 106 -12.83 -17.73 21.36
C ILE A 106 -13.00 -17.99 22.87
N ALA A 107 -13.20 -16.94 23.67
CA ALA A 107 -13.44 -17.05 25.10
C ALA A 107 -14.68 -17.90 25.43
N ILE A 108 -15.78 -17.70 24.68
CA ILE A 108 -17.01 -18.49 24.81
C ILE A 108 -16.73 -19.96 24.47
N ARG A 109 -16.13 -20.24 23.31
CA ARG A 109 -15.81 -21.61 22.89
C ARG A 109 -14.89 -22.32 23.88
N ARG A 110 -13.90 -21.61 24.44
CA ARG A 110 -13.01 -22.13 25.48
C ARG A 110 -13.77 -22.49 26.75
N ARG A 111 -14.74 -21.65 27.16
CA ARG A 111 -15.60 -21.91 28.32
C ARG A 111 -16.48 -23.14 28.10
N GLU A 112 -17.15 -23.23 26.95
CA GLU A 112 -17.99 -24.38 26.61
C GLU A 112 -17.21 -25.70 26.60
N ALA A 113 -16.00 -25.70 26.03
CA ALA A 113 -15.12 -26.87 26.03
C ALA A 113 -14.68 -27.25 27.45
N ALA A 114 -14.37 -26.28 28.31
CA ALA A 114 -14.01 -26.52 29.71
C ALA A 114 -15.19 -27.09 30.51
N ASP A 115 -16.40 -26.58 30.28
CA ASP A 115 -17.62 -27.07 30.93
C ASP A 115 -17.93 -28.52 30.50
N MET A 116 -17.77 -28.82 29.21
CA MET A 116 -17.92 -30.18 28.69
C MET A 116 -16.89 -31.13 29.29
N LEU A 117 -15.62 -30.71 29.39
CA LEU A 117 -14.57 -31.50 30.03
C LEU A 117 -14.89 -31.80 31.50
N LYS A 118 -15.41 -30.81 32.23
CA LYS A 118 -15.83 -30.98 33.62
C LYS A 118 -16.97 -31.99 33.74
N ALA A 119 -17.96 -31.93 32.86
CA ALA A 119 -19.06 -32.89 32.82
C ALA A 119 -18.57 -34.32 32.55
N LEU A 120 -17.68 -34.50 31.58
CA LEU A 120 -17.09 -35.80 31.26
C LEU A 120 -16.25 -36.36 32.41
N THR A 121 -15.50 -35.50 33.11
CA THR A 121 -14.70 -35.90 34.28
C THR A 121 -15.59 -36.39 35.42
N ASN A 122 -16.68 -35.67 35.69
CA ASN A 122 -17.67 -36.08 36.69
C ASN A 122 -18.34 -37.41 36.31
N ALA A 123 -18.72 -37.58 35.04
CA ALA A 123 -19.29 -38.85 34.57
C ALA A 123 -18.32 -40.02 34.77
N ASN A 124 -17.03 -39.81 34.54
CA ASN A 124 -16.01 -40.83 34.76
C ASN A 124 -15.84 -41.17 36.26
N HIS A 125 -15.99 -40.19 37.14
CA HIS A 125 -15.99 -40.42 38.59
C HIS A 125 -17.17 -41.31 39.01
N ILE A 126 -18.39 -40.98 38.54
CA ILE A 126 -19.60 -41.78 38.80
C ILE A 126 -19.44 -43.22 38.29
N ILE A 127 -18.88 -43.40 37.09
CA ILE A 127 -18.60 -44.75 36.55
C ILE A 127 -17.64 -45.53 37.48
N SER A 128 -16.66 -44.84 38.07
CA SER A 128 -15.71 -45.45 39.00
C SER A 128 -16.39 -45.85 40.32
N GLU A 129 -17.26 -45.01 40.88
CA GLU A 129 -18.05 -45.33 42.09
C GLU A 129 -18.97 -46.54 41.90
N ILE A 130 -19.63 -46.64 40.74
CA ILE A 130 -20.49 -47.80 40.40
C ILE A 130 -19.65 -49.08 40.34
N ARG A 131 -18.47 -49.02 39.71
CA ARG A 131 -17.57 -50.18 39.64
C ARG A 131 -17.14 -50.64 41.02
N GLU A 132 -16.85 -49.74 41.94
CA GLU A 132 -16.51 -50.07 43.32
C GLU A 132 -17.69 -50.66 44.08
N THR A 133 -18.90 -50.13 43.88
CA THR A 133 -20.12 -50.65 44.53
C THR A 133 -20.48 -52.06 44.08
N HIS A 134 -20.20 -52.41 42.82
CA HIS A 134 -20.41 -53.77 42.28
C HIS A 134 -19.38 -54.82 42.74
N MET A 135 -18.29 -54.40 43.41
CA MET A 135 -17.23 -55.27 43.91
C MET A 135 -17.47 -55.74 45.36
N TRP A 136 -18.60 -55.36 45.97
CA TRP A 136 -19.06 -55.80 47.29
C TRP A 136 -20.25 -56.77 47.19
#